data_AF-A0A5E6MAG7-F1
#
_entry.id   AF-A0A5E6MAG7-F1
#
_cell.length_a   1.000
_cell.length_b   1.000
_cell.length_c   1.000
_cell.angle_alpha   90.00
_cell.angle_beta   90.00
_cell.angle_gamma   90.00
#
_symmetry.space_group_name_H-M   'P 1'
#
loop_
_entity.id
_entity.type
_entity.pdbx_description
1 polymer ?
#
loop_
_entity_poly.entity_id
_entity_poly.type
_entity_poly.pdbx_seq_one_letter_code
_entity_poly.pdbx_strand_id
1 'polypeptide(L)'
;MDAKARRQDKNLDLALQTISKEYGEGAILRLGDDRARLQIEVIPTGCLVIDRALGAGGFPRGRVVEIFGPESSGKTTLALTIVAQAQKLGGVGVIIDVEHALDPQYAQRLGVNMSELLISQPDCGEEALTIAETLIRSNAVDVIVVDSVAALATRAELEGQIGDVTVGAQARLMSSALRKLTALISKAKTICIFTNQLREKIGVMFGNPETTPGGRALKFYASLRVDVRRIGQLKSGDGTVYGNRTKMKVVKNKIAPPFTECEFDILYNEGISREGSLIDLGIDQRILDKRGAWIYFEGTQIGQGREAAVQAIKTNRELAARIEAAARAKVFGVGNGEPVKPAEKPAASSAAS
;
A
#
# COMPACT_ATOMS: atom_id res chain seq x y z
N MET A 1 -26.65 -20.98 38.91
CA MET A 1 -26.65 -20.32 37.59
C MET A 1 -27.79 -19.30 37.48
N ASP A 2 -27.69 -18.03 37.84
CA ASP A 2 -26.93 -17.33 38.88
C ASP A 2 -27.48 -15.89 38.91
N ALA A 3 -28.17 -15.49 39.98
CA ALA A 3 -28.64 -14.10 40.15
C ALA A 3 -27.47 -13.09 40.13
N LYS A 4 -26.25 -13.56 40.45
CA LYS A 4 -25.00 -12.82 40.39
C LYS A 4 -24.55 -12.56 38.94
N ALA A 5 -24.68 -13.54 38.05
CA ALA A 5 -24.39 -13.39 36.61
C ALA A 5 -25.38 -12.42 35.96
N ARG A 6 -26.69 -12.55 36.25
CA ARG A 6 -27.72 -11.61 35.78
C ARG A 6 -27.53 -10.17 36.28
N ARG A 7 -26.97 -9.97 37.47
CA ARG A 7 -26.68 -8.64 38.04
C ARG A 7 -25.39 -8.03 37.45
N GLN A 8 -24.39 -8.86 37.16
CA GLN A 8 -23.17 -8.45 36.46
C GLN A 8 -23.48 -8.02 35.02
N ASP A 9 -24.35 -8.73 34.32
CA ASP A 9 -24.79 -8.35 32.97
C ASP A 9 -25.51 -7.00 32.96
N LYS A 10 -26.43 -6.74 33.90
CA LYS A 10 -27.12 -5.44 33.98
C LYS A 10 -26.19 -4.26 34.29
N ASN A 11 -25.26 -4.43 35.22
CA ASN A 11 -24.30 -3.36 35.56
C ASN A 11 -23.32 -3.11 34.40
N LEU A 12 -22.92 -4.17 33.70
CA LEU A 12 -22.09 -4.07 32.51
C LEU A 12 -22.84 -3.34 31.39
N ASP A 13 -24.10 -3.69 31.12
CA ASP A 13 -24.91 -3.06 30.08
C ASP A 13 -25.17 -1.58 30.37
N LEU A 14 -25.40 -1.21 31.64
CA LEU A 14 -25.47 0.19 32.06
C LEU A 14 -24.16 0.93 31.83
N ALA A 15 -23.02 0.32 32.16
CA ALA A 15 -21.71 0.91 31.89
C ALA A 15 -21.44 1.06 30.38
N LEU A 16 -21.81 0.07 29.57
CA LEU A 16 -21.70 0.12 28.10
C LEU A 16 -22.58 1.23 27.51
N GLN A 17 -23.80 1.42 28.03
CA GLN A 17 -24.70 2.50 27.63
C GLN A 17 -24.15 3.87 28.02
N THR A 18 -23.63 4.04 29.24
CA THR A 18 -22.99 5.28 29.66
C THR A 18 -21.79 5.62 28.78
N ILE A 19 -20.91 4.64 28.53
CA ILE A 19 -19.75 4.82 27.65
C ILE A 19 -20.19 5.21 26.23
N SER A 20 -21.20 4.53 25.68
CA SER A 20 -21.70 4.84 24.33
C SER A 20 -22.35 6.23 24.26
N LYS A 21 -23.00 6.68 25.33
CA LYS A 21 -23.62 8.00 25.42
C LYS A 21 -22.58 9.12 25.57
N GLU A 22 -21.53 8.90 26.36
CA GLU A 22 -20.48 9.89 26.61
C GLU A 22 -19.47 9.99 25.45
N TYR A 23 -19.12 8.85 24.83
CA TYR A 23 -18.03 8.76 23.86
C TYR A 23 -18.48 8.41 22.44
N GLY A 24 -19.79 8.22 22.22
CA GLY A 24 -20.42 7.96 20.92
C GLY A 24 -20.69 6.47 20.64
N GLU A 25 -21.64 6.20 19.73
CA GLU A 25 -21.92 4.84 19.28
C GLU A 25 -20.67 4.22 18.63
N GLY A 26 -20.19 3.09 19.17
CA GLY A 26 -18.98 2.40 18.71
C GLY A 26 -17.72 2.64 19.57
N ALA A 27 -17.79 3.47 20.63
CA ALA A 27 -16.69 3.63 21.57
C ALA A 27 -16.32 2.34 22.31
N ILE A 28 -17.30 1.45 22.49
CA ILE A 28 -17.11 0.11 23.05
C ILE A 28 -18.05 -0.87 22.35
N LEU A 29 -17.52 -1.97 21.81
CA LEU A 29 -18.27 -2.99 21.09
C LEU A 29 -17.85 -4.37 21.61
N ARG A 30 -18.77 -5.33 21.62
CA ARG A 30 -18.39 -6.72 21.90
C ARG A 30 -17.71 -7.27 20.65
N LEU A 31 -16.55 -7.91 20.80
CA LEU A 31 -15.75 -8.45 19.67
C LEU A 31 -16.52 -9.45 18.79
N GLY A 32 -17.56 -10.10 19.33
CA GLY A 32 -18.43 -11.01 18.61
C GLY A 32 -19.59 -10.35 17.86
N ASP A 33 -19.84 -9.05 18.05
CA ASP A 33 -20.86 -8.34 17.29
C ASP A 33 -20.41 -8.22 15.83
N ASP A 34 -21.33 -8.39 14.87
CA ASP A 34 -21.00 -8.20 13.45
C ASP A 34 -20.51 -6.78 13.14
N ARG A 35 -20.85 -5.79 13.97
CA ARG A 35 -20.29 -4.43 13.92
C ARG A 35 -18.80 -4.36 14.32
N ALA A 36 -18.32 -5.31 15.13
CA ALA A 36 -16.91 -5.45 15.51
C ALA A 36 -16.08 -6.25 14.50
N ARG A 37 -16.73 -7.01 13.60
CA ARG A 37 -16.12 -7.54 12.37
C ARG A 37 -15.92 -6.40 11.37
N LEU A 38 -15.05 -5.45 11.70
CA LEU A 38 -14.58 -4.45 10.75
C LEU A 38 -13.79 -5.19 9.66
N GLN A 39 -14.45 -5.56 8.57
CA GLN A 39 -13.75 -5.90 7.34
C GLN A 39 -12.95 -4.66 6.95
N ILE A 40 -11.63 -4.76 7.04
CA ILE A 40 -10.76 -3.66 6.68
C ILE A 40 -10.81 -3.54 5.17
N GLU A 41 -11.42 -2.45 4.69
CA GLU A 41 -11.45 -2.12 3.28
C GLU A 41 -10.02 -1.96 2.75
N VAL A 42 -9.80 -2.34 1.50
CA VAL A 42 -8.50 -2.29 0.84
C VAL A 42 -8.58 -1.58 -0.51
N ILE A 43 -7.46 -1.03 -0.96
CA ILE A 43 -7.26 -0.59 -2.34
C ILE A 43 -6.38 -1.65 -3.03
N PRO A 44 -6.91 -2.39 -4.02
CA PRO A 44 -6.14 -3.35 -4.78
C PRO A 44 -4.98 -2.67 -5.52
N THR A 45 -3.87 -3.38 -5.68
CA THR A 45 -2.71 -2.87 -6.42
C THR A 45 -2.89 -2.97 -7.94
N GLY A 46 -3.86 -3.76 -8.39
CA GLY A 46 -4.03 -4.12 -9.79
C GLY A 46 -3.08 -5.23 -10.25
N CYS A 47 -2.22 -5.74 -9.36
CA CYS A 47 -1.31 -6.85 -9.61
C CYS A 47 -1.63 -8.01 -8.67
N LEU A 48 -2.17 -9.10 -9.24
CA LEU A 48 -2.70 -10.23 -8.47
C LEU A 48 -1.67 -10.85 -7.50
N VAL A 49 -0.41 -10.93 -7.89
CA VAL A 49 0.65 -11.50 -7.04
C VAL A 49 0.97 -10.61 -5.84
N ILE A 50 0.89 -9.29 -6.01
CA ILE A 50 1.08 -8.32 -4.92
C ILE A 50 -0.11 -8.40 -3.97
N ASP A 51 -1.33 -8.36 -4.50
CA ASP A 51 -2.57 -8.46 -3.72
C ASP A 51 -2.64 -9.77 -2.92
N ARG A 52 -2.21 -10.88 -3.52
CA ARG A 52 -2.04 -12.18 -2.85
C ARG A 52 -1.01 -12.11 -1.73
N ALA A 53 0.18 -11.55 -1.97
CA ALA A 53 1.21 -11.45 -0.95
C ALA A 53 0.74 -10.59 0.23
N LEU A 54 -0.03 -9.53 0.00
CA LEU A 54 -0.62 -8.72 1.06
C LEU A 54 -1.66 -9.49 1.90
N GLY A 55 -2.23 -10.57 1.36
CA GLY A 55 -3.18 -11.48 2.02
C GLY A 55 -4.60 -10.93 2.16
N ALA A 56 -4.75 -9.60 2.26
CA ALA A 56 -6.03 -8.90 2.32
C ALA A 56 -6.53 -8.45 0.93
N GLY A 57 -5.80 -8.74 -0.15
CA GLY A 57 -6.19 -8.36 -1.52
C GLY A 57 -5.83 -6.92 -1.91
N GLY A 58 -5.10 -6.18 -1.08
CA GLY A 58 -4.68 -4.81 -1.38
C GLY A 58 -4.09 -4.07 -0.18
N PHE A 59 -3.84 -2.78 -0.36
CA PHE A 59 -3.35 -1.90 0.71
C PHE A 59 -4.50 -1.46 1.62
N PRO A 60 -4.34 -1.52 2.95
CA PRO A 60 -5.45 -1.34 3.88
C PRO A 60 -5.81 0.13 4.13
N ARG A 61 -7.09 0.46 3.96
CA ARG A 61 -7.68 1.75 4.31
C ARG A 61 -7.63 2.02 5.81
N GLY A 62 -7.46 3.29 6.15
CA GLY A 62 -7.39 3.76 7.54
C GLY A 62 -6.13 3.34 8.28
N ARG A 63 -5.04 3.02 7.57
CA ARG A 63 -3.79 2.53 8.17
C ARG A 63 -2.56 3.28 7.68
N VAL A 64 -1.55 3.31 8.56
CA VAL A 64 -0.18 3.69 8.21
C VAL A 64 0.51 2.52 7.53
N VAL A 65 1.18 2.79 6.42
CA VAL A 65 1.96 1.82 5.63
C VAL A 65 3.37 2.35 5.43
N GLU A 66 4.38 1.49 5.55
CA GLU A 66 5.77 1.83 5.20
C GLU A 66 6.22 0.99 3.99
N ILE A 67 6.66 1.66 2.93
CA ILE A 67 7.31 1.03 1.76
C ILE A 67 8.78 1.41 1.82
N PHE A 68 9.67 0.44 2.06
CA PHE A 68 11.09 0.73 2.21
C PHE A 68 11.97 -0.21 1.39
N GLY A 69 13.22 0.17 1.18
CA GLY A 69 14.16 -0.59 0.36
C GLY A 69 15.27 0.28 -0.25
N PRO A 70 16.21 -0.33 -0.98
CA PRO A 70 17.30 0.37 -1.64
C PRO A 70 16.82 1.44 -2.62
N GLU A 71 17.72 2.33 -3.02
CA GLU A 71 17.47 3.26 -4.13
C GLU A 71 17.08 2.50 -5.40
N SER A 72 16.24 3.13 -6.23
CA SER A 72 15.78 2.54 -7.50
C SER A 72 15.11 1.16 -7.38
N SER A 73 14.63 0.77 -6.20
CA SER A 73 13.98 -0.53 -5.99
C SER A 73 12.51 -0.58 -6.45
N GLY A 74 11.91 0.57 -6.75
CA GLY A 74 10.50 0.68 -7.16
C GLY A 74 9.54 1.14 -6.06
N LYS A 75 10.03 1.72 -4.95
CA LYS A 75 9.20 2.25 -3.86
C LYS A 75 8.18 3.28 -4.34
N THR A 76 8.65 4.32 -5.02
CA THR A 76 7.80 5.39 -5.58
C THR A 76 6.88 4.85 -6.66
N THR A 77 7.35 3.94 -7.53
CA THR A 77 6.48 3.25 -8.50
C THR A 77 5.33 2.52 -7.84
N LEU A 78 5.58 1.78 -6.76
CA LEU A 78 4.52 1.08 -6.01
C LEU A 78 3.57 2.09 -5.36
N ALA A 79 4.08 3.14 -4.73
CA ALA A 79 3.25 4.19 -4.11
C ALA A 79 2.34 4.89 -5.14
N LEU A 80 2.89 5.30 -6.28
CA LEU A 80 2.15 5.91 -7.40
C LEU A 80 1.14 4.94 -8.00
N THR A 81 1.45 3.65 -8.05
CA THR A 81 0.48 2.63 -8.47
C THR A 81 -0.73 2.61 -7.53
N ILE A 82 -0.53 2.68 -6.21
CA ILE A 82 -1.66 2.73 -5.26
C ILE A 82 -2.49 4.01 -5.43
N VAL A 83 -1.83 5.15 -5.68
CA VAL A 83 -2.52 6.40 -6.01
C VAL A 83 -3.38 6.26 -7.26
N ALA A 84 -2.82 5.70 -8.35
CA ALA A 84 -3.56 5.47 -9.58
C ALA A 84 -4.76 4.52 -9.38
N GLN A 85 -4.61 3.47 -8.58
CA GLN A 85 -5.70 2.56 -8.27
C GLN A 85 -6.79 3.22 -7.40
N ALA A 86 -6.41 4.07 -6.44
CA ALA A 86 -7.35 4.85 -5.66
C ALA A 86 -8.18 5.79 -6.55
N GLN A 87 -7.53 6.50 -7.48
CA GLN A 87 -8.20 7.39 -8.43
C GLN A 87 -9.15 6.63 -9.37
N LYS A 88 -8.77 5.43 -9.84
CA LYS A 88 -9.66 4.58 -10.65
C LYS A 88 -10.93 4.17 -9.90
N LEU A 89 -10.87 4.09 -8.57
CA LEU A 89 -12.03 3.83 -7.71
C LEU A 89 -12.80 5.12 -7.35
N GLY A 90 -12.47 6.26 -7.97
CA GLY A 90 -13.10 7.56 -7.71
C GLY A 90 -12.59 8.28 -6.46
N GLY A 91 -11.51 7.78 -5.86
CA GLY A 91 -10.88 8.35 -4.68
C GLY A 91 -9.85 9.44 -4.97
N VAL A 92 -9.44 10.16 -3.92
CA VAL A 92 -8.48 11.26 -4.00
C VAL A 92 -7.09 10.81 -3.54
N GLY A 93 -6.09 11.08 -4.38
CA GLY A 93 -4.67 10.83 -4.10
C GLY A 93 -3.91 12.12 -3.80
N VAL A 94 -3.03 12.07 -2.81
CA VAL A 94 -2.13 13.16 -2.42
C VAL A 94 -0.69 12.66 -2.40
N ILE A 95 0.24 13.47 -2.91
CA ILE A 95 1.68 13.26 -2.76
C ILE A 95 2.28 14.45 -2.02
N ILE A 96 2.93 14.17 -0.89
CA ILE A 96 3.81 15.08 -0.17
C ILE A 96 5.23 14.72 -0.62
N ASP A 97 5.72 15.44 -1.63
CA ASP A 97 7.02 15.23 -2.26
C ASP A 97 8.08 16.07 -1.53
N VAL A 98 8.70 15.46 -0.53
CA VAL A 98 9.77 16.06 0.29
C VAL A 98 11.13 15.86 -0.38
N GLU A 99 11.27 14.86 -1.27
CA GLU A 99 12.49 14.65 -2.06
C GLU A 99 12.59 15.59 -3.28
N HIS A 100 11.52 16.30 -3.63
CA HIS A 100 11.40 17.12 -4.85
C HIS A 100 11.78 16.34 -6.13
N ALA A 101 11.46 15.05 -6.14
CA ALA A 101 11.97 14.10 -7.13
C ALA A 101 10.86 13.43 -7.97
N LEU A 102 9.60 13.84 -7.79
CA LEU A 102 8.50 13.28 -8.56
C LEU A 102 8.57 13.69 -10.03
N ASP A 103 8.60 12.71 -10.94
CA ASP A 103 8.45 12.92 -12.38
C ASP A 103 6.96 12.83 -12.79
N PRO A 104 6.33 13.95 -13.20
CA PRO A 104 4.93 13.97 -13.62
C PRO A 104 4.65 13.08 -14.84
N GLN A 105 5.59 12.99 -15.79
CA GLN A 105 5.41 12.17 -16.99
C GLN A 105 5.42 10.68 -16.63
N TYR A 106 6.31 10.29 -15.73
CA TYR A 106 6.34 8.91 -15.24
C TYR A 106 5.06 8.57 -14.47
N ALA A 107 4.59 9.45 -13.57
CA ALA A 107 3.34 9.25 -12.85
C ALA A 107 2.14 9.09 -13.80
N GLN A 108 2.06 9.91 -14.85
CA GLN A 108 1.02 9.80 -15.87
C GLN A 108 1.07 8.44 -16.60
N ARG A 109 2.26 7.92 -16.94
CA ARG A 109 2.43 6.59 -17.56
C ARG A 109 1.98 5.46 -16.65
N LEU A 110 2.11 5.62 -15.32
CA LEU A 110 1.59 4.66 -14.34
C LEU A 110 0.05 4.72 -14.21
N GLY A 111 -0.61 5.62 -14.93
CA GLY A 111 -2.06 5.80 -14.92
C GLY A 111 -2.56 6.69 -13.79
N VAL A 112 -1.70 7.50 -13.19
CA VAL A 112 -2.12 8.57 -12.27
C VAL A 112 -2.87 9.63 -13.07
N ASN A 113 -4.06 10.00 -12.60
CA ASN A 113 -4.79 11.13 -13.15
C ASN A 113 -4.17 12.43 -12.61
N MET A 114 -3.39 13.07 -13.48
CA MET A 114 -2.63 14.28 -13.14
C MET A 114 -3.53 15.51 -12.90
N SER A 115 -4.75 15.57 -13.45
CA SER A 115 -5.64 16.72 -13.22
C SER A 115 -6.24 16.75 -11.82
N GLU A 116 -6.37 15.58 -11.20
CA GLU A 116 -6.99 15.39 -9.88
C GLU A 116 -5.96 15.07 -8.78
N LEU A 117 -4.69 14.89 -9.15
CA LEU A 117 -3.63 14.58 -8.19
C LEU A 117 -3.27 15.84 -7.40
N LEU A 118 -3.38 15.77 -6.08
CA LEU A 118 -2.88 16.82 -5.21
C LEU A 118 -1.39 16.59 -4.91
N ILE A 119 -0.57 17.61 -5.10
CA ILE A 119 0.86 17.59 -4.77
C ILE A 119 1.19 18.72 -3.81
N SER A 120 2.05 18.44 -2.84
CA SER A 120 2.64 19.42 -1.93
C SER A 120 4.14 19.20 -1.87
N GLN A 121 4.90 20.29 -1.98
CA GLN A 121 6.36 20.32 -1.87
C GLN A 121 6.73 21.20 -0.67
N PRO A 122 6.71 20.66 0.55
CA PRO A 122 6.90 21.43 1.78
C PRO A 122 8.37 21.78 2.02
N ASP A 123 8.63 22.85 2.76
CA ASP A 123 9.99 23.30 3.06
C ASP A 123 10.65 22.47 4.18
N CYS A 124 9.85 21.94 5.12
CA CYS A 124 10.36 21.13 6.23
C CYS A 124 9.43 19.98 6.63
N GLY A 125 9.95 19.06 7.45
CA GLY A 125 9.23 17.88 7.91
C GLY A 125 8.01 18.20 8.78
N GLU A 126 8.06 19.24 9.61
CA GLU A 126 6.89 19.70 10.38
C GLU A 126 5.75 20.14 9.47
N GLU A 127 6.07 20.90 8.43
CA GLU A 127 5.09 21.36 7.45
C GLU A 127 4.50 20.19 6.67
N ALA A 128 5.35 19.29 6.16
CA ALA A 128 4.92 18.07 5.47
C ALA A 128 3.87 17.28 6.26
N LEU A 129 4.15 17.06 7.55
CA LEU A 129 3.26 16.30 8.44
C LEU A 129 2.00 17.08 8.85
N THR A 130 2.08 18.41 8.92
CA THR A 130 0.93 19.29 9.21
C THR A 130 -0.04 19.36 8.03
N ILE A 131 0.49 19.43 6.81
CA ILE A 131 -0.31 19.35 5.58
C ILE A 131 -1.00 17.99 5.51
N ALA A 132 -0.26 16.90 5.75
CA ALA A 132 -0.84 15.56 5.83
C ALA A 132 -1.96 15.46 6.88
N GLU A 133 -1.75 15.99 8.10
CA GLU A 133 -2.77 16.03 9.15
C GLU A 133 -4.04 16.74 8.69
N THR A 134 -3.89 17.92 8.08
CA THR A 134 -5.01 18.76 7.62
C THR A 134 -5.82 18.04 6.55
N LEU A 135 -5.14 17.44 5.57
CA LEU A 135 -5.77 16.69 4.50
C LEU A 135 -6.50 15.44 5.01
N ILE A 136 -5.89 14.68 5.93
CA ILE A 136 -6.55 13.52 6.54
C ILE A 136 -7.79 13.95 7.33
N ARG A 137 -7.72 15.06 8.07
CA ARG A 137 -8.85 15.59 8.88
C ARG A 137 -10.06 15.98 8.03
N SER A 138 -9.86 16.32 6.75
CA SER A 138 -10.94 16.63 5.81
C SER A 138 -11.85 15.41 5.52
N ASN A 139 -11.36 14.18 5.76
CA ASN A 139 -12.00 12.92 5.34
C ASN A 139 -12.28 12.81 3.83
N ALA A 140 -11.64 13.65 3.01
CA ALA A 140 -11.82 13.64 1.55
C ALA A 140 -10.69 12.89 0.81
N VAL A 141 -9.65 12.45 1.52
CA VAL A 141 -8.45 11.84 0.93
C VAL A 141 -8.42 10.33 1.17
N ASP A 142 -8.29 9.56 0.10
CA ASP A 142 -8.22 8.10 0.14
C ASP A 142 -6.80 7.59 0.33
N VAL A 143 -5.81 8.24 -0.29
CA VAL A 143 -4.39 7.87 -0.20
C VAL A 143 -3.53 9.11 -0.09
N ILE A 144 -2.64 9.13 0.89
CA ILE A 144 -1.57 10.11 1.01
C ILE A 144 -0.22 9.41 1.01
N VAL A 145 0.69 9.86 0.15
CA VAL A 145 2.07 9.38 0.07
C VAL A 145 3.00 10.47 0.59
N VAL A 146 3.85 10.13 1.56
CA VAL A 146 4.95 10.98 2.01
C VAL A 146 6.25 10.39 1.46
N ASP A 147 6.81 11.05 0.43
CA ASP A 147 8.02 10.61 -0.28
C ASP A 147 9.16 11.61 -0.03
N SER A 148 10.12 11.37 0.88
CA SER A 148 10.27 10.21 1.76
C SER A 148 10.57 10.60 3.20
N VAL A 149 10.46 9.64 4.12
CA VAL A 149 10.78 9.85 5.54
C VAL A 149 12.21 10.33 5.74
N ALA A 150 13.16 9.88 4.90
CA ALA A 150 14.55 10.25 5.04
C ALA A 150 14.76 11.76 4.85
N ALA A 151 13.92 12.41 4.03
CA ALA A 151 13.96 13.83 3.71
C ALA A 151 13.18 14.72 4.69
N LEU A 152 12.47 14.15 5.68
CA LEU A 152 11.74 14.93 6.70
C LEU A 152 12.70 15.57 7.72
N ALA A 153 13.53 16.51 7.27
CA ALA A 153 14.38 17.33 8.13
C ALA A 153 13.53 18.32 8.93
N THR A 154 13.88 18.53 10.20
CA THR A 154 13.20 19.52 11.03
C THR A 154 13.57 20.94 10.60
N ARG A 155 12.70 21.93 10.82
CA ARG A 155 13.04 23.34 10.54
C ARG A 155 14.35 23.77 11.21
N ALA A 156 14.55 23.38 12.46
CA ALA A 156 15.77 23.67 13.20
C ALA A 156 17.04 23.02 12.57
N GLU A 157 16.89 21.87 11.90
CA GLU A 157 17.99 21.25 11.15
C GLU A 157 18.31 22.01 9.86
N LEU A 158 17.29 22.51 9.17
CA LEU A 158 17.45 23.24 7.90
C LEU A 158 17.99 24.66 8.09
N GLU A 159 17.62 25.33 9.18
CA GLU A 159 18.12 26.66 9.55
C GLU A 159 19.52 26.60 10.21
N GLY A 160 19.94 25.42 10.66
CA GLY A 160 21.26 25.18 11.25
C GLY A 160 22.40 25.20 10.23
N GLN A 161 23.64 25.16 10.73
CA GLN A 161 24.82 25.07 9.88
C GLN A 161 25.15 23.61 9.54
N ILE A 162 25.73 23.39 8.36
CA ILE A 162 26.25 22.06 7.99
C ILE A 162 27.32 21.65 9.01
N GLY A 163 27.06 20.56 9.72
CA GLY A 163 27.93 20.05 10.79
C GLY A 163 27.35 20.20 12.19
N ASP A 164 26.25 20.95 12.35
CA ASP A 164 25.53 21.03 13.62
C ASP A 164 24.96 19.67 14.02
N VAL A 165 25.08 19.36 15.31
CA VAL A 165 24.68 18.06 15.85
C VAL A 165 23.22 18.11 16.31
N THR A 166 22.31 17.60 15.50
CA THR A 166 20.87 17.52 15.83
C THR A 166 20.43 16.07 16.11
N VAL A 167 20.87 15.51 17.23
CA VAL A 167 20.61 14.09 17.52
C VAL A 167 19.11 13.82 17.69
N GLY A 168 18.56 13.03 16.76
CA GLY A 168 17.25 12.42 16.86
C GLY A 168 16.06 13.37 16.71
N ALA A 169 16.24 14.56 16.11
CA ALA A 169 15.14 15.52 15.91
C ALA A 169 14.04 14.92 15.03
N GLN A 170 14.40 14.37 13.87
CA GLN A 170 13.47 13.66 12.99
C GLN A 170 12.72 12.50 13.69
N ALA A 171 13.41 11.73 14.54
CA ALA A 171 12.78 10.63 15.27
C ALA A 171 11.73 11.11 16.29
N ARG A 172 11.98 12.25 16.96
CA ARG A 172 11.01 12.88 17.87
C ARG A 172 9.83 13.45 17.11
N LEU A 173 10.07 14.13 15.99
CA LEU A 173 9.04 14.64 15.09
C LEU A 173 8.10 13.52 14.64
N MET A 174 8.64 12.44 14.08
CA MET A 174 7.86 11.27 13.64
C MET A 174 7.06 10.64 14.77
N SER A 175 7.66 10.52 15.97
CA SER A 175 6.98 9.96 17.15
C SER A 175 5.79 10.81 17.61
N SER A 176 5.92 12.13 17.57
CA SER A 176 4.85 13.07 17.90
C SER A 176 3.73 13.05 16.86
N ALA A 177 4.10 13.12 15.58
CA ALA A 177 3.15 13.16 14.47
C ALA A 177 2.33 11.88 14.36
N LEU A 178 2.98 10.70 14.34
CA LEU A 178 2.28 9.42 14.20
C LEU A 178 1.32 9.13 15.37
N ARG A 179 1.64 9.62 16.58
CA ARG A 179 0.76 9.51 17.75
C ARG A 179 -0.57 10.23 17.52
N LYS A 180 -0.55 11.38 16.86
CA LYS A 180 -1.74 12.17 16.52
C LYS A 180 -2.44 11.60 15.28
N LEU A 181 -1.67 11.34 14.21
CA LEU A 181 -2.18 10.95 12.90
C LEU A 181 -2.90 9.60 12.93
N THR A 182 -2.45 8.62 13.72
CA THR A 182 -2.99 7.25 13.66
C THR A 182 -4.52 7.20 13.86
N ALA A 183 -5.05 7.95 14.82
CA ALA A 183 -6.49 7.99 15.07
C ALA A 183 -7.25 8.69 13.93
N LEU A 184 -6.68 9.79 13.40
CA LEU A 184 -7.26 10.54 12.29
C LEU A 184 -7.31 9.70 11.02
N ILE A 185 -6.21 9.03 10.69
CA ILE A 185 -6.08 8.13 9.53
C ILE A 185 -7.14 7.04 9.61
N SER A 186 -7.29 6.40 10.79
CA SER A 186 -8.29 5.36 11.00
C SER A 186 -9.72 5.87 10.78
N LYS A 187 -10.05 7.06 11.30
CA LYS A 187 -11.38 7.66 11.16
C LYS A 187 -11.69 8.06 9.70
N ALA A 188 -10.71 8.63 9.01
CA ALA A 188 -10.82 9.10 7.64
C ALA A 188 -10.80 7.97 6.59
N LYS A 189 -10.46 6.74 7.00
CA LYS A 189 -10.20 5.60 6.09
C LYS A 189 -9.12 5.89 5.03
N THR A 190 -8.23 6.84 5.28
CA THR A 190 -7.09 7.18 4.41
C THR A 190 -5.98 6.13 4.53
N ILE A 191 -5.34 5.74 3.43
CA ILE A 191 -4.07 5.02 3.44
C ILE A 191 -2.95 6.05 3.53
N CYS A 192 -2.18 6.01 4.61
CA CYS A 192 -1.04 6.92 4.80
C CYS A 192 0.26 6.15 4.55
N ILE A 193 0.82 6.31 3.35
CA ILE A 193 2.02 5.63 2.88
C ILE A 193 3.23 6.52 3.16
N PHE A 194 4.21 5.97 3.86
CA PHE A 194 5.53 6.55 4.00
C PHE A 194 6.51 5.72 3.17
N THR A 195 7.18 6.35 2.21
CA THR A 195 8.35 5.71 1.59
C THR A 195 9.56 5.93 2.48
N ASN A 196 10.49 4.98 2.48
CA ASN A 196 11.70 5.09 3.28
C ASN A 196 12.90 4.43 2.61
N GLN A 197 14.08 4.97 2.88
CA GLN A 197 15.33 4.43 2.37
C GLN A 197 15.95 3.46 3.39
N LEU A 198 16.80 2.56 2.92
CA LEU A 198 17.66 1.78 3.81
C LEU A 198 18.90 2.58 4.20
N ARG A 199 19.34 2.38 5.44
CA ARG A 199 20.62 2.83 6.00
C ARG A 199 21.24 1.67 6.75
N GLU A 200 22.54 1.73 6.98
CA GLU A 200 23.24 0.73 7.80
C GLU A 200 23.52 1.29 9.20
N LYS A 201 23.34 0.45 10.23
CA LYS A 201 23.78 0.75 11.58
C LYS A 201 25.26 0.42 11.71
N ILE A 202 26.07 1.45 11.94
CA ILE A 202 27.49 1.32 12.25
C ILE A 202 27.65 0.49 13.54
N GLY A 203 28.59 -0.46 13.54
CA GLY A 203 28.95 -1.25 14.73
C GLY A 203 28.17 -2.56 14.93
N VAL A 204 27.31 -2.96 13.98
CA VAL A 204 26.65 -4.28 14.02
C VAL A 204 27.57 -5.32 13.37
N MET A 205 28.23 -6.16 14.20
CA MET A 205 29.11 -7.25 13.74
C MET A 205 28.37 -8.57 13.46
N PHE A 206 27.15 -8.74 14.00
CA PHE A 206 26.33 -9.95 13.81
C PHE A 206 24.86 -9.57 13.55
N GLY A 207 24.23 -10.25 12.59
CA GLY A 207 22.83 -10.01 12.19
C GLY A 207 22.69 -9.08 10.98
N ASN A 208 21.48 -8.54 10.77
CA ASN A 208 21.21 -7.59 9.67
C ASN A 208 21.53 -6.15 10.14
N PRO A 209 22.51 -5.44 9.53
CA PRO A 209 22.83 -4.06 9.87
C PRO A 209 21.80 -3.05 9.34
N GLU A 210 20.91 -3.44 8.43
CA GLU A 210 19.96 -2.54 7.79
C GLU A 210 18.93 -1.96 8.77
N THR A 211 18.68 -0.66 8.63
CA THR A 211 17.65 0.09 9.34
C THR A 211 16.98 1.10 8.42
N THR A 212 15.92 1.72 8.91
CA THR A 212 15.23 2.81 8.23
C THR A 212 15.33 4.10 9.06
N PRO A 213 15.48 5.28 8.41
CA PRO A 213 15.39 6.62 9.02
C PRO A 213 14.05 6.89 9.74
N GLY A 214 13.98 7.99 10.49
CA GLY A 214 12.77 8.38 11.23
C GLY A 214 12.55 7.70 12.58
N GLY A 215 13.56 7.00 13.10
CA GLY A 215 13.50 6.32 14.40
C GLY A 215 12.64 5.04 14.39
N ARG A 216 12.07 4.67 15.55
CA ARG A 216 11.30 3.42 15.69
C ARG A 216 9.79 3.60 15.56
N ALA A 217 9.28 4.82 15.64
CA ALA A 217 7.85 5.09 15.70
C ALA A 217 7.11 4.51 14.50
N LEU A 218 7.56 4.80 13.27
CA LEU A 218 6.94 4.30 12.05
C LEU A 218 6.86 2.77 12.03
N LYS A 219 7.92 2.08 12.48
CA LYS A 219 7.92 0.61 12.58
C LYS A 219 6.82 0.06 13.48
N PHE A 220 6.44 0.77 14.54
CA PHE A 220 5.38 0.36 15.46
C PHE A 220 3.97 0.74 14.98
N TYR A 221 3.81 1.96 14.48
CA TYR A 221 2.53 2.50 14.02
C TYR A 221 2.09 1.91 12.67
N ALA A 222 3.02 1.61 11.77
CA ALA A 222 2.71 0.96 10.50
C ALA A 222 1.97 -0.36 10.73
N SER A 223 0.82 -0.54 10.08
CA SER A 223 0.09 -1.81 10.07
C SER A 223 0.61 -2.75 9.01
N LEU A 224 1.14 -2.20 7.92
CA LEU A 224 1.77 -2.92 6.83
C LEU A 224 3.17 -2.33 6.61
N ARG A 225 4.18 -3.19 6.51
CA ARG A 225 5.53 -2.80 6.10
C ARG A 225 6.00 -3.73 4.99
N VAL A 226 6.42 -3.16 3.88
CA VAL A 226 6.90 -3.91 2.72
C VAL A 226 8.34 -3.51 2.39
N ASP A 227 9.22 -4.51 2.27
CA ASP A 227 10.60 -4.39 1.78
C ASP A 227 10.58 -4.64 0.27
N VAL A 228 10.95 -3.64 -0.52
CA VAL A 228 10.97 -3.69 -1.98
C VAL A 228 12.41 -3.63 -2.47
N ARG A 229 12.84 -4.65 -3.23
CA ARG A 229 14.21 -4.76 -3.75
C ARG A 229 14.23 -5.11 -5.23
N ARG A 230 15.14 -4.48 -5.97
CA ARG A 230 15.51 -4.95 -7.31
C ARG A 230 16.36 -6.21 -7.17
N ILE A 231 15.94 -7.31 -7.80
CA ILE A 231 16.65 -8.59 -7.80
C ILE A 231 17.28 -8.94 -9.15
N GLY A 232 16.91 -8.23 -10.22
CA GLY A 232 17.48 -8.44 -11.54
C GLY A 232 17.10 -7.33 -12.53
N GLN A 233 17.72 -7.37 -13.71
CA GLN A 233 17.40 -6.50 -14.84
C GLN A 233 16.68 -7.29 -15.92
N LEU A 234 15.72 -6.67 -16.59
CA LEU A 234 15.07 -7.19 -17.78
C LEU A 234 15.78 -6.61 -18.99
N LYS A 235 16.31 -7.47 -19.85
CA LYS A 235 17.12 -7.12 -21.02
C LYS A 235 16.51 -7.71 -22.29
N SER A 236 16.46 -6.91 -23.34
CA SER A 236 16.15 -7.36 -24.69
C SER A 236 17.33 -8.13 -25.29
N GLY A 237 17.11 -8.80 -26.43
CA GLY A 237 18.15 -9.60 -27.10
C GLY A 237 19.36 -8.77 -27.59
N ASP A 238 19.19 -7.46 -27.76
CA ASP A 238 20.24 -6.49 -28.09
C ASP A 238 21.01 -5.96 -26.86
N GLY A 239 20.63 -6.39 -25.65
CA GLY A 239 21.23 -5.96 -24.38
C GLY A 239 20.61 -4.71 -23.76
N THR A 240 19.63 -4.07 -24.41
CA THR A 240 18.95 -2.88 -23.88
C THR A 240 18.13 -3.25 -22.64
N VAL A 241 18.38 -2.56 -21.52
CA VAL A 241 17.63 -2.76 -20.26
C VAL A 241 16.30 -2.00 -20.35
N TYR A 242 15.19 -2.72 -20.33
CA TYR A 242 13.84 -2.14 -20.45
C TYR A 242 13.04 -2.14 -19.14
N GLY A 243 13.56 -2.78 -18.10
CA GLY A 243 12.92 -2.83 -16.79
C GLY A 243 13.72 -3.58 -15.74
N ASN A 244 13.11 -3.74 -14.58
CA ASN A 244 13.69 -4.40 -13.41
C ASN A 244 12.79 -5.55 -12.96
N ARG A 245 13.42 -6.67 -12.59
CA ARG A 245 12.77 -7.71 -11.79
C ARG A 245 12.84 -7.28 -10.33
N THR A 246 11.68 -7.18 -9.68
CA THR A 246 11.52 -6.66 -8.33
C THR A 246 10.91 -7.72 -7.42
N LYS A 247 11.43 -7.81 -6.20
CA LYS A 247 10.89 -8.64 -5.13
C LYS A 247 10.32 -7.73 -4.04
N MET A 248 9.10 -8.04 -3.59
CA MET A 248 8.47 -7.42 -2.44
C MET A 248 8.29 -8.46 -1.35
N LYS A 249 8.70 -8.13 -0.12
CA LYS A 249 8.50 -8.95 1.08
C LYS A 249 7.68 -8.19 2.12
N VAL A 250 6.62 -8.82 2.62
CA VAL A 250 5.78 -8.26 3.68
C VAL A 250 6.45 -8.54 5.03
N VAL A 251 7.20 -7.59 5.56
CA VAL A 251 7.95 -7.78 6.82
C VAL A 251 7.09 -7.50 8.07
N LYS A 252 5.93 -6.87 7.90
CA LYS A 252 4.94 -6.68 8.95
C LYS A 252 3.55 -6.58 8.32
N ASN A 253 2.59 -7.30 8.89
CA ASN A 253 1.19 -7.24 8.50
C ASN A 253 0.32 -7.45 9.75
N LYS A 254 -0.55 -6.48 10.06
CA LYS A 254 -1.51 -6.55 11.19
C LYS A 254 -2.90 -7.01 10.76
N ILE A 255 -3.08 -7.37 9.49
CA ILE A 255 -4.41 -7.56 8.86
C ILE A 255 -4.51 -8.95 8.24
N ALA A 256 -3.41 -9.45 7.71
CA ALA A 256 -3.25 -10.82 7.24
C ALA A 256 -1.90 -11.39 7.72
N PRO A 257 -1.60 -12.68 7.50
CA PRO A 257 -0.32 -13.27 7.86
C PRO A 257 0.88 -12.49 7.26
N PRO A 258 1.91 -12.16 8.05
CA PRO A 258 3.13 -11.53 7.55
C PRO A 258 4.09 -12.55 6.92
N PHE A 259 5.23 -12.04 6.41
CA PHE A 259 6.37 -12.79 5.86
C PHE A 259 6.14 -13.50 4.54
N THR A 260 5.05 -13.16 3.86
CA THR A 260 4.82 -13.47 2.45
C THR A 260 5.75 -12.64 1.56
N GLU A 261 5.96 -13.13 0.34
CA GLU A 261 6.73 -12.45 -0.69
C GLU A 261 6.13 -12.67 -2.07
N CYS A 262 6.41 -11.76 -2.99
CA CYS A 262 6.11 -11.92 -4.40
C CYS A 262 7.19 -11.28 -5.25
N GLU A 263 7.26 -11.73 -6.50
CA GLU A 263 8.09 -11.13 -7.54
C GLU A 263 7.21 -10.59 -8.67
N PHE A 264 7.64 -9.46 -9.22
CA PHE A 264 6.98 -8.82 -10.35
C PHE A 264 7.98 -7.97 -11.12
N ASP A 265 7.59 -7.60 -12.32
CA ASP A 265 8.41 -6.78 -13.21
C ASP A 265 7.96 -5.32 -13.13
N ILE A 266 8.92 -4.41 -13.07
CA ILE A 266 8.71 -2.97 -13.25
C ILE A 266 9.33 -2.57 -14.58
N LEU A 267 8.48 -2.24 -15.55
CA LEU A 267 8.86 -1.76 -16.87
C LEU A 267 9.01 -0.24 -16.82
N TYR A 268 10.08 0.32 -17.41
CA TYR A 268 10.35 1.76 -17.30
C TYR A 268 9.27 2.64 -17.94
N ASN A 269 8.57 2.12 -18.95
CA ASN A 269 7.54 2.87 -19.68
C ASN A 269 6.10 2.54 -19.27
N GLU A 270 5.88 1.47 -18.49
CA GLU A 270 4.54 0.97 -18.18
C GLU A 270 4.27 0.78 -16.67
N GLY A 271 5.32 0.74 -15.84
CA GLY A 271 5.17 0.43 -14.42
C GLY A 271 5.12 -1.07 -14.13
N ILE A 272 4.32 -1.45 -13.13
CA ILE A 272 4.18 -2.85 -12.70
C ILE A 272 3.46 -3.64 -13.78
N SER A 273 4.13 -4.67 -14.32
CA SER A 273 3.56 -5.53 -15.37
C SER A 273 2.57 -6.54 -14.78
N ARG A 274 1.28 -6.22 -14.85
CA ARG A 274 0.19 -7.12 -14.42
C ARG A 274 0.22 -8.41 -15.23
N GLU A 275 0.38 -8.31 -16.54
CA GLU A 275 0.36 -9.43 -17.47
C GLU A 275 1.56 -10.35 -17.24
N GLY A 276 2.76 -9.79 -17.05
CA GLY A 276 3.96 -10.56 -16.70
C GLY A 276 3.78 -11.36 -15.43
N SER A 277 3.27 -10.72 -14.38
CA SER A 277 2.98 -11.38 -13.10
C SER A 277 1.88 -12.45 -13.21
N LEU A 278 0.88 -12.25 -14.07
CA LEU A 278 -0.18 -13.23 -14.28
C LEU A 278 0.33 -14.49 -14.98
N ILE A 279 1.20 -14.35 -15.99
CA ILE A 279 1.83 -15.49 -16.66
C ILE A 279 2.71 -16.27 -15.66
N ASP A 280 3.55 -15.58 -14.88
CA ASP A 280 4.43 -16.23 -13.90
C ASP A 280 3.62 -17.00 -12.86
N LEU A 281 2.58 -16.37 -12.31
CA LEU A 281 1.67 -17.02 -11.36
C LEU A 281 0.92 -18.20 -12.00
N GLY A 282 0.48 -18.05 -13.24
CA GLY A 282 -0.23 -19.10 -13.97
C GLY A 282 0.63 -20.35 -14.17
N ILE A 283 1.91 -20.18 -14.48
CA ILE A 283 2.86 -21.29 -14.58
C ILE A 283 3.12 -21.92 -13.20
N ASP A 284 3.45 -21.11 -12.20
CA ASP A 284 3.75 -21.57 -10.84
C ASP A 284 2.58 -22.38 -10.24
N GLN A 285 1.36 -21.90 -10.44
CA GLN A 285 0.15 -22.54 -9.95
C GLN A 285 -0.39 -23.62 -10.90
N ARG A 286 0.32 -24.01 -11.96
CA ARG A 286 -0.15 -25.02 -12.94
C ARG A 286 -1.54 -24.73 -13.52
N ILE A 287 -1.80 -23.45 -13.80
CA ILE A 287 -2.96 -22.98 -14.57
C ILE A 287 -2.58 -22.90 -16.05
N LEU A 288 -1.32 -22.52 -16.30
CA LEU A 288 -0.68 -22.54 -17.60
C LEU A 288 0.25 -23.74 -17.68
N ASP A 289 0.13 -24.52 -18.75
CA ASP A 289 1.02 -25.65 -19.00
C ASP A 289 2.24 -25.17 -19.79
N LYS A 290 3.44 -25.40 -19.25
CA LYS A 290 4.70 -25.12 -19.94
C LYS A 290 5.28 -26.44 -20.50
N ARG A 291 5.37 -26.55 -21.82
CA ARG A 291 5.97 -27.69 -22.55
C ARG A 291 7.19 -27.22 -23.33
N GLY A 292 8.37 -27.38 -22.74
CA GLY A 292 9.60 -26.79 -23.26
C GLY A 292 9.53 -25.26 -23.25
N ALA A 293 9.65 -24.63 -24.42
CA ALA A 293 9.48 -23.19 -24.57
C ALA A 293 8.00 -22.77 -24.73
N TRP A 294 7.10 -23.68 -25.06
CA TRP A 294 5.71 -23.35 -25.38
C TRP A 294 4.84 -23.27 -24.13
N ILE A 295 3.97 -22.26 -24.06
CA ILE A 295 3.01 -22.07 -22.97
C ILE A 295 1.60 -22.26 -23.52
N TYR A 296 0.77 -23.02 -22.78
CA TYR A 296 -0.60 -23.35 -23.14
C TYR A 296 -1.57 -22.95 -22.01
N PHE A 297 -2.77 -22.56 -22.39
CA PHE A 297 -3.91 -22.39 -21.49
C PHE A 297 -5.07 -23.25 -22.00
N GLU A 298 -5.59 -24.16 -21.17
CA GLU A 298 -6.67 -25.08 -21.54
C GLU A 298 -6.41 -25.84 -22.86
N GLY A 299 -5.17 -26.30 -23.07
CA GLY A 299 -4.77 -27.00 -24.29
C GLY A 299 -4.52 -26.11 -25.51
N THR A 300 -4.88 -24.82 -25.46
CA THR A 300 -4.61 -23.86 -26.54
C THR A 300 -3.25 -23.19 -26.31
N GLN A 301 -2.44 -23.12 -27.37
CA GLN A 301 -1.13 -22.48 -27.31
C GLN A 301 -1.28 -20.96 -27.20
N ILE A 302 -0.66 -20.35 -26.18
CA ILE A 302 -0.71 -18.89 -25.96
C ILE A 302 0.58 -18.18 -26.37
N GLY A 303 1.73 -18.87 -26.39
CA GLY A 303 2.98 -18.26 -26.85
C GLY A 303 4.20 -19.15 -26.75
N GLN A 304 5.25 -18.79 -27.50
CA GLN A 304 6.59 -19.38 -27.40
C GLN A 304 7.45 -18.53 -26.47
N GLY A 305 7.65 -19.00 -25.25
CA GLY A 305 8.35 -18.27 -24.21
C GLY A 305 7.46 -17.26 -23.48
N ARG A 306 8.02 -16.70 -22.41
CA ARG A 306 7.30 -15.80 -21.49
C ARG A 306 6.83 -14.53 -22.19
N GLU A 307 7.71 -13.87 -22.95
CA GLU A 307 7.40 -12.58 -23.59
C GLU A 307 6.27 -12.71 -24.62
N ALA A 308 6.27 -13.77 -25.44
CA ALA A 308 5.20 -14.03 -26.39
C ALA A 308 3.84 -14.25 -25.68
N ALA A 309 3.83 -15.00 -24.57
CA ALA A 309 2.61 -15.20 -23.79
C ALA A 309 2.10 -13.91 -23.16
N VAL A 310 2.99 -13.03 -22.66
CA VAL A 310 2.63 -11.70 -22.16
C VAL A 310 2.00 -10.85 -23.26
N GLN A 311 2.58 -10.84 -24.47
CA GLN A 311 2.00 -10.09 -25.60
C GLN A 311 0.65 -10.64 -26.05
N ALA A 312 0.45 -11.97 -26.00
CA ALA A 312 -0.82 -12.59 -26.32
C ALA A 312 -1.94 -12.13 -25.38
N ILE A 313 -1.69 -12.07 -24.06
CA ILE A 313 -2.71 -11.62 -23.10
C ILE A 313 -2.87 -10.09 -23.07
N LYS A 314 -1.83 -9.31 -23.44
CA LYS A 314 -1.96 -7.86 -23.63
C LYS A 314 -2.90 -7.52 -24.78
N THR A 315 -2.81 -8.26 -25.88
CA THR A 315 -3.63 -8.05 -27.08
C THR A 315 -5.03 -8.66 -26.95
N ASN A 316 -5.17 -9.78 -26.23
CA ASN A 316 -6.44 -10.45 -26.01
C ASN A 316 -6.92 -10.31 -24.56
N ARG A 317 -7.77 -9.30 -24.31
CA ARG A 317 -8.35 -9.03 -22.97
C ARG A 317 -9.25 -10.15 -22.45
N GLU A 318 -9.94 -10.88 -23.33
CA GLU A 318 -10.79 -12.00 -22.94
C GLU A 318 -9.95 -13.16 -22.39
N LEU A 319 -8.86 -13.50 -23.08
CA LEU A 319 -7.90 -14.49 -22.62
C LEU A 319 -7.28 -14.10 -21.27
N ALA A 320 -6.87 -12.83 -21.13
CA ALA A 320 -6.34 -12.31 -19.87
C ALA A 320 -7.34 -12.45 -18.71
N ALA A 321 -8.61 -12.10 -18.94
CA ALA A 321 -9.67 -12.20 -17.94
C ALA A 321 -9.95 -13.65 -17.53
N ARG A 322 -9.94 -14.60 -18.47
CA ARG A 322 -10.11 -16.02 -18.18
C ARG A 322 -8.97 -16.59 -17.35
N ILE A 323 -7.72 -16.27 -17.69
CA ILE A 323 -6.54 -16.68 -16.93
C ILE A 323 -6.57 -16.07 -15.53
N GLU A 324 -6.92 -14.78 -15.41
CA GLU A 324 -7.02 -14.12 -14.11
C GLU A 324 -8.14 -14.72 -13.25
N ALA A 325 -9.31 -15.02 -13.83
CA ALA A 325 -10.41 -15.67 -13.10
C ALA A 325 -9.99 -17.04 -12.55
N ALA A 326 -9.32 -17.85 -13.38
CA ALA A 326 -8.76 -19.13 -12.95
C ALA A 326 -7.71 -18.96 -11.83
N ALA A 327 -6.83 -17.95 -11.96
CA ALA A 327 -5.83 -17.63 -10.95
C ALA A 327 -6.44 -17.16 -9.63
N ARG A 328 -7.43 -16.28 -9.67
CA ARG A 328 -8.16 -15.81 -8.48
C ARG A 328 -8.87 -16.96 -7.78
N ALA A 329 -9.57 -17.81 -8.52
CA ALA A 329 -10.27 -18.96 -7.97
C ALA A 329 -9.31 -19.93 -7.25
N LYS A 330 -8.12 -20.17 -7.83
CA LYS A 330 -7.11 -21.05 -7.24
C LYS A 330 -6.41 -20.45 -6.04
N VAL A 331 -6.17 -19.13 -6.03
CA VAL A 331 -5.41 -18.43 -4.99
C VAL A 331 -6.26 -18.06 -3.79
N PHE A 332 -7.50 -17.60 -4.00
CA PHE A 332 -8.38 -17.08 -2.94
C PHE A 332 -9.51 -18.04 -2.55
N GLY A 333 -9.70 -19.13 -3.29
CA GLY A 333 -10.86 -20.01 -3.14
C GLY A 333 -12.13 -19.42 -3.77
N VAL A 334 -13.07 -20.29 -4.16
CA VAL A 334 -14.37 -19.88 -4.73
C VAL A 334 -15.21 -19.24 -3.61
N GLY A 335 -15.20 -17.91 -3.49
CA GLY A 335 -16.04 -17.19 -2.52
C GLY A 335 -15.66 -15.74 -2.16
N ASN A 336 -14.44 -15.28 -2.42
CA ASN A 336 -13.97 -13.94 -1.99
C ASN A 336 -13.58 -12.99 -3.15
N GLY A 337 -14.01 -13.29 -4.37
CA GLY A 337 -13.50 -12.68 -5.59
C GLY A 337 -14.50 -11.83 -6.37
N GLU A 338 -15.51 -11.24 -5.74
CA GLU A 338 -16.32 -10.25 -6.47
C GLU A 338 -15.48 -8.99 -6.74
N PRO A 339 -15.48 -8.48 -7.98
CA PRO A 339 -14.84 -7.20 -8.28
C PRO A 339 -15.52 -6.12 -7.42
N VAL A 340 -14.71 -5.33 -6.71
CA VAL A 340 -15.17 -4.14 -6.00
C VAL A 340 -15.83 -3.22 -7.03
N LYS A 341 -17.17 -3.16 -7.00
CA LYS A 341 -17.92 -2.18 -7.79
C LYS A 341 -17.52 -0.78 -7.32
N PRO A 342 -17.36 0.21 -8.22
CA PRO A 342 -17.15 1.59 -7.82
C PRO A 342 -18.30 2.00 -6.88
N ALA A 343 -17.96 2.51 -5.69
CA ALA A 343 -18.96 3.04 -4.79
C ALA A 343 -19.54 4.31 -5.43
N GLU A 344 -20.85 4.33 -5.71
CA GLU A 344 -21.55 5.57 -6.03
C GLU A 344 -21.42 6.52 -4.85
N LYS A 345 -20.87 7.73 -5.11
CA LYS A 345 -20.87 8.80 -4.11
C LYS A 345 -22.31 9.08 -3.70
N PRO A 346 -22.61 9.31 -2.41
CA PRO A 346 -23.91 9.83 -2.01
C PRO A 346 -24.14 11.15 -2.74
N ALA A 347 -25.25 11.27 -3.45
CA ALA A 347 -25.66 12.52 -4.08
C ALA A 347 -25.61 13.63 -3.03
N ALA A 348 -24.88 14.71 -3.33
CA ALA A 348 -24.87 15.90 -2.51
C ALA A 348 -26.32 16.36 -2.34
N SER A 349 -26.81 16.34 -1.09
CA SER A 349 -28.11 16.90 -0.77
C SER A 349 -28.07 18.40 -1.08
N SER A 350 -28.74 18.80 -2.15
CA SER A 350 -29.04 20.19 -2.43
C SER A 350 -29.89 20.73 -1.27
N ALA A 351 -29.25 21.41 -0.33
CA ALA A 351 -29.93 22.26 0.63
C ALA A 351 -30.46 23.48 -0.12
N ALA A 352 -31.72 23.39 -0.55
CA ALA A 352 -32.52 24.55 -0.88
C ALA A 352 -33.18 25.04 0.40
N SER A 353 -32.74 26.21 0.86
CA SER A 353 -33.52 27.15 1.66
C SER A 353 -32.85 28.51 1.60
#